data_AF-A0A316YH36-F1
#
_entry.id   AF-A0A316YH36-F1
#
_cell.length_a   1.000
_cell.length_b   1.000
_cell.length_c   1.000
_cell.angle_alpha   90.00
_cell.angle_beta   90.00
_cell.angle_gamma   90.00
#
_symmetry.space_group_name_H-M   'P 1'
#
loop_
_entity.id
_entity.type
_entity.pdbx_description
1 polymer ?
#
loop_
_entity_poly.entity_id
_entity_poly.type
_entity_poly.pdbx_seq_one_letter_code
_entity_poly.pdbx_strand_id
1 'polypeptide(L)'
;MNFIRAVGGHSWSVPSPRDLVVPSQTLFRSPGPNASWDEGRKEQETMRWTLVRQRAPLKLAVIGSGPSAFYSAARVLSSLRDDEQAEVHLYERLPTPNGLVRYGVAPDHPEVKNVENKFAQVAADPRLRFFGNVDVVSSSSQSSFTAPSDQYDYPDAHKLALSELLPHYTHLLLAYGSSLARPLSLSPAPLGVHSALDFVNWYNGHPASHDARFLARNPHRRIDVRRGTEHATIVGAGNVALDVARVLLRGARGPADDGFARTDVPEPVLAHLASRLADLKRVDVVARRGAAQVAFTNKELREMMDLGGATRFERPSDADLALAKTHVDALAEPGQARIRKRLLTILEKGSRDEAATTTAERTWALRFFASPGSASATASSVTTTSATTTTAATTTAATSLARTGERFTTPTDLVITSVGYKGAPLAAPSSAVPPAAPDADTDTAPLIPWDAQRGIVPNVAGRVARGTAVVPGLYVSGWLATGPVGVIASTRLDANTIADAILDDWRAQRPTLSSSSSSISPGSVPESLASSSTPIVDWAGWTRLDDEERRRGKALGKLREKVLCESVFASH
;
A
#
# COMPACT_ATOMS: atom_id res chain seq x y z
N MET A 1 3.55 14.36 55.38
CA MET A 1 2.95 15.49 56.13
C MET A 1 1.45 15.24 56.17
N ASN A 2 0.90 15.17 57.39
CA ASN A 2 -0.46 14.75 57.75
C ASN A 2 -1.59 15.73 57.34
N PHE A 3 -2.84 15.26 57.54
CA PHE A 3 -4.17 15.90 57.75
C PHE A 3 -5.21 15.43 56.71
N ILE A 4 -6.29 14.66 56.97
CA ILE A 4 -7.35 14.49 58.01
C ILE A 4 -8.50 15.54 57.99
N ARG A 5 -9.73 15.02 57.71
CA ARG A 5 -11.14 15.45 58.05
C ARG A 5 -11.68 16.76 57.43
N ALA A 6 -12.98 17.02 57.24
CA ALA A 6 -14.28 16.50 57.75
C ALA A 6 -15.43 16.80 56.72
N VAL A 7 -16.47 15.96 56.53
CA VAL A 7 -17.84 15.90 57.14
C VAL A 7 -18.85 17.02 56.79
N GLY A 8 -20.03 16.60 56.31
CA GLY A 8 -21.35 17.27 56.36
C GLY A 8 -22.24 16.80 55.18
N GLY A 9 -23.39 16.13 55.29
CA GLY A 9 -24.31 15.85 56.40
C GLY A 9 -25.58 16.68 56.25
N HIS A 10 -26.59 16.23 55.49
CA HIS A 10 -28.00 16.67 55.58
C HIS A 10 -28.93 15.50 55.20
N SER A 11 -30.02 15.37 55.95
CA SER A 11 -30.92 14.20 56.06
C SER A 11 -32.39 14.64 56.04
N TRP A 12 -33.29 13.65 55.83
CA TRP A 12 -34.77 13.63 56.01
C TRP A 12 -35.62 14.15 54.82
N SER A 13 -36.77 13.56 54.43
CA SER A 13 -37.64 12.55 55.04
C SER A 13 -38.64 11.95 54.02
N VAL A 14 -39.10 10.73 54.32
CA VAL A 14 -40.19 9.97 53.67
C VAL A 14 -41.52 10.25 54.38
N PRO A 15 -42.67 10.15 53.70
CA PRO A 15 -43.91 9.76 54.37
C PRO A 15 -44.72 8.65 53.64
N SER A 16 -45.45 7.85 54.45
CA SER A 16 -46.59 6.98 54.07
C SER A 16 -47.53 6.88 55.30
N PRO A 17 -48.72 6.24 55.26
CA PRO A 17 -49.84 6.28 54.31
C PRO A 17 -51.22 6.46 55.03
N ARG A 18 -52.34 6.32 54.29
CA ARG A 18 -53.80 6.27 54.63
C ARG A 18 -54.55 7.45 53.96
N ASP A 19 -55.62 7.26 53.18
CA ASP A 19 -56.89 6.61 53.50
C ASP A 19 -57.57 5.86 52.33
N LEU A 20 -58.49 4.95 52.71
CA LEU A 20 -59.38 4.11 51.92
C LEU A 20 -60.52 4.86 51.21
N VAL A 21 -60.93 4.39 50.02
CA VAL A 21 -62.36 4.18 49.64
C VAL A 21 -62.47 3.05 48.61
N VAL A 22 -63.40 2.12 48.85
CA VAL A 22 -63.84 1.00 47.98
C VAL A 22 -65.19 1.40 47.33
N PRO A 23 -65.57 0.82 46.18
CA PRO A 23 -66.78 -0.01 46.23
C PRO A 23 -66.72 -1.35 45.44
N SER A 24 -67.43 -2.32 46.06
CA SER A 24 -68.00 -3.62 45.61
C SER A 24 -68.58 -3.67 44.18
N GLN A 25 -68.85 -4.78 43.50
CA GLN A 25 -68.74 -6.25 43.62
C GLN A 25 -69.29 -6.80 42.27
N THR A 26 -68.72 -7.83 41.64
CA THR A 26 -69.49 -8.97 41.06
C THR A 26 -68.60 -10.15 40.60
N LEU A 27 -68.75 -11.27 41.34
CA LEU A 27 -68.73 -12.69 40.95
C LEU A 27 -67.71 -13.20 39.90
N PHE A 28 -66.61 -13.80 40.41
CA PHE A 28 -65.81 -14.78 39.69
C PHE A 28 -66.54 -16.14 39.59
N ARG A 29 -66.69 -16.66 38.37
CA ARG A 29 -66.80 -18.11 38.11
C ARG A 29 -65.40 -18.68 37.96
N SER A 30 -65.07 -19.73 38.71
CA SER A 30 -63.86 -20.51 38.54
C SER A 30 -63.90 -21.34 37.25
N PRO A 31 -62.80 -21.41 36.46
CA PRO A 31 -62.44 -22.60 35.72
C PRO A 31 -61.42 -23.42 36.51
N GLY A 32 -61.53 -24.76 36.39
CA GLY A 32 -60.73 -25.75 37.09
C GLY A 32 -59.25 -25.80 36.66
N PRO A 33 -58.49 -26.73 37.27
CA PRO A 33 -57.04 -26.75 37.22
C PRO A 33 -56.52 -27.45 35.96
N ASN A 34 -55.32 -27.04 35.56
CA ASN A 34 -54.40 -27.64 34.58
C ASN A 34 -54.35 -26.94 33.21
N ALA A 35 -53.11 -26.65 32.80
CA ALA A 35 -52.66 -25.99 31.58
C ALA A 35 -52.77 -24.45 31.57
N SER A 36 -51.88 -23.75 32.27
CA SER A 36 -51.48 -22.36 31.88
C SER A 36 -50.19 -21.85 32.54
N TRP A 37 -49.64 -22.52 33.55
CA TRP A 37 -48.44 -22.04 34.26
C TRP A 37 -47.10 -22.33 33.56
N ASP A 38 -47.04 -23.35 32.68
CA ASP A 38 -45.83 -23.72 31.93
C ASP A 38 -45.75 -23.06 30.54
N GLU A 39 -46.89 -22.70 29.94
CA GLU A 39 -46.93 -22.01 28.64
C GLU A 39 -46.53 -20.55 28.76
N GLY A 40 -46.96 -19.83 29.80
CA GLY A 40 -46.53 -18.45 30.01
C GLY A 40 -45.04 -18.30 30.37
N ARG A 41 -44.44 -19.32 30.99
CA ARG A 41 -43.02 -19.34 31.31
C ARG A 41 -42.18 -19.76 30.09
N LYS A 42 -42.67 -20.70 29.28
CA LYS A 42 -42.09 -20.98 27.96
C LYS A 42 -42.26 -19.81 27.00
N GLU A 43 -43.39 -19.10 26.94
CA GLU A 43 -43.55 -17.90 26.11
C GLU A 43 -42.66 -16.75 26.58
N GLN A 44 -42.52 -16.54 27.89
CA GLN A 44 -41.60 -15.53 28.42
C GLN A 44 -40.14 -15.93 28.27
N GLU A 45 -39.77 -17.21 28.38
CA GLU A 45 -38.42 -17.69 28.07
C GLU A 45 -38.16 -17.67 26.57
N THR A 46 -39.15 -18.02 25.73
CA THR A 46 -39.06 -17.95 24.25
C THR A 46 -38.98 -16.50 23.79
N MET A 47 -39.74 -15.57 24.38
CA MET A 47 -39.61 -14.12 24.15
C MET A 47 -38.28 -13.56 24.71
N ARG A 48 -37.79 -14.08 25.84
CA ARG A 48 -36.51 -13.70 26.44
C ARG A 48 -35.31 -14.26 25.65
N TRP A 49 -35.51 -15.34 24.88
CA TRP A 49 -34.57 -15.85 23.86
C TRP A 49 -34.72 -15.16 22.50
N THR A 50 -35.85 -14.52 22.21
CA THR A 50 -36.11 -13.85 20.90
C THR A 50 -35.72 -12.37 20.87
N LEU A 51 -35.31 -11.78 22.01
CA LEU A 51 -34.71 -10.44 22.04
C LEU A 51 -33.19 -10.48 22.22
N VAL A 52 -32.50 -11.48 21.67
CA VAL A 52 -31.13 -11.22 21.20
C VAL A 52 -31.29 -10.17 20.13
N ARG A 53 -30.93 -8.90 20.40
CA ARG A 53 -30.77 -7.91 19.33
C ARG A 53 -29.86 -8.56 18.29
N GLN A 54 -30.44 -9.06 17.20
CA GLN A 54 -29.65 -9.55 16.07
C GLN A 54 -28.79 -8.36 15.66
N ARG A 55 -27.47 -8.52 15.80
CA ARG A 55 -26.53 -7.48 15.39
C ARG A 55 -26.75 -7.25 13.90
N ALA A 56 -26.76 -5.99 13.47
CA ALA A 56 -26.84 -5.69 12.05
C ALA A 56 -25.72 -6.42 11.28
N PRO A 57 -25.97 -6.94 10.07
CA PRO A 57 -24.98 -7.68 9.31
C PRO A 57 -23.71 -6.83 9.06
N LEU A 58 -22.54 -7.46 9.09
CA LEU A 58 -21.29 -6.78 8.71
C LEU A 58 -21.13 -6.87 7.19
N LYS A 59 -21.35 -5.76 6.49
CA LYS A 59 -21.05 -5.68 5.06
C LYS A 59 -19.93 -4.69 4.79
N LEU A 60 -18.77 -5.21 4.38
CA LEU A 60 -17.53 -4.48 4.23
C LEU A 60 -17.12 -4.36 2.76
N ALA A 61 -17.04 -3.13 2.25
CA ALA A 61 -16.36 -2.85 0.99
C ALA A 61 -14.89 -2.58 1.25
N VAL A 62 -14.00 -3.18 0.44
CA VAL A 62 -12.55 -2.97 0.50
C VAL A 62 -12.10 -2.41 -0.85
N ILE A 63 -11.57 -1.19 -0.88
CA ILE A 63 -11.06 -0.56 -2.10
C ILE A 63 -9.57 -0.89 -2.26
N GLY A 64 -9.25 -1.70 -3.26
CA GLY A 64 -7.96 -2.28 -3.55
C GLY A 64 -7.90 -3.78 -3.21
N SER A 65 -7.00 -4.49 -3.86
CA SER A 65 -6.76 -5.94 -3.66
C SER A 65 -5.29 -6.29 -3.40
N GLY A 66 -4.53 -5.34 -2.84
CA GLY A 66 -3.16 -5.59 -2.39
C GLY A 66 -3.09 -6.36 -1.06
N PRO A 67 -1.88 -6.52 -0.48
CA PRO A 67 -1.70 -7.23 0.78
C PRO A 67 -2.55 -6.72 1.94
N SER A 68 -2.68 -5.40 2.11
CA SER A 68 -3.51 -4.83 3.19
C SER A 68 -4.97 -5.26 3.06
N ALA A 69 -5.53 -5.22 1.84
CA ALA A 69 -6.90 -5.63 1.57
C ALA A 69 -7.13 -7.10 1.92
N PHE A 70 -6.31 -8.01 1.38
CA PHE A 70 -6.47 -9.44 1.63
C PHE A 70 -6.21 -9.84 3.08
N TYR A 71 -5.22 -9.24 3.76
CA TYR A 71 -4.98 -9.54 5.17
C TYR A 71 -6.10 -9.01 6.07
N SER A 72 -6.65 -7.82 5.79
CA SER A 72 -7.81 -7.33 6.52
C SER A 72 -9.04 -8.20 6.29
N ALA A 73 -9.33 -8.57 5.04
CA ALA A 73 -10.42 -9.49 4.70
C ALA A 73 -10.26 -10.85 5.40
N ALA A 74 -9.07 -11.44 5.34
CA ALA A 74 -8.76 -12.70 6.02
C ALA A 74 -8.99 -12.61 7.53
N ARG A 75 -8.57 -11.52 8.17
CA ARG A 75 -8.74 -11.32 9.61
C ARG A 75 -10.20 -11.13 9.98
N VAL A 76 -10.97 -10.35 9.22
CA VAL A 76 -12.42 -10.19 9.43
C VAL A 76 -13.12 -11.54 9.32
N LEU A 77 -12.94 -12.25 8.19
CA LEU A 77 -13.63 -13.50 7.90
C LEU A 77 -13.28 -14.64 8.88
N SER A 78 -12.02 -14.71 9.32
CA SER A 78 -11.59 -15.73 10.31
C SER A 78 -12.02 -15.42 11.74
N SER A 79 -12.43 -14.19 12.04
CA SER A 79 -12.83 -13.75 13.39
C SER A 79 -14.34 -13.79 13.61
N LEU A 80 -15.10 -14.16 12.58
CA LEU A 80 -16.57 -14.22 12.58
C LEU A 80 -17.04 -15.63 12.27
N ARG A 81 -18.04 -16.08 13.01
CA ARG A 81 -18.71 -17.37 12.79
C ARG A 81 -19.62 -17.29 11.56
N ASP A 82 -20.05 -18.43 11.04
CA ASP A 82 -20.91 -18.48 9.85
C ASP A 82 -22.32 -17.90 10.10
N ASP A 83 -22.79 -17.92 11.35
CA ASP A 83 -24.06 -17.31 11.77
C ASP A 83 -23.98 -15.79 11.96
N GLU A 84 -22.76 -15.23 12.03
CA GLU A 84 -22.53 -13.79 12.05
C GLU A 84 -22.52 -13.27 10.61
N GLN A 85 -23.70 -12.93 10.08
CA GLN A 85 -23.94 -12.46 8.71
C GLN A 85 -22.91 -11.41 8.26
N ALA A 86 -21.86 -11.87 7.57
CA ALA A 86 -20.74 -11.04 7.13
C ALA A 86 -20.46 -11.22 5.64
N GLU A 87 -20.28 -10.11 4.94
CA GLU A 87 -19.91 -10.06 3.52
C GLU A 87 -18.72 -9.12 3.34
N VAL A 88 -17.73 -9.55 2.56
CA VAL A 88 -16.53 -8.76 2.24
C VAL A 88 -16.39 -8.66 0.72
N HIS A 89 -16.49 -7.46 0.18
CA HIS A 89 -16.37 -7.22 -1.26
C HIS A 89 -15.11 -6.42 -1.58
N LEU A 90 -14.21 -6.98 -2.38
CA LEU A 90 -12.98 -6.34 -2.83
C LEU A 90 -13.19 -5.69 -4.19
N TYR A 91 -12.87 -4.40 -4.31
CA TYR A 91 -12.93 -3.63 -5.55
C TYR A 91 -11.53 -3.29 -6.02
N GLU A 92 -11.15 -3.76 -7.20
CA GLU A 92 -9.82 -3.55 -7.78
C GLU A 92 -9.95 -2.88 -9.15
N ARG A 93 -9.21 -1.78 -9.32
CA ARG A 93 -9.21 -1.02 -10.58
C ARG A 93 -8.61 -1.80 -11.73
N LEU A 94 -7.68 -2.71 -11.44
CA LEU A 94 -7.12 -3.63 -12.41
C LEU A 94 -7.96 -4.92 -12.51
N PRO A 95 -7.91 -5.63 -13.65
CA PRO A 95 -8.50 -6.98 -13.74
C PRO A 95 -7.73 -8.01 -12.89
N THR A 96 -6.49 -7.71 -12.51
CA THR A 96 -5.61 -8.59 -11.75
C THR A 96 -5.52 -8.15 -10.27
N PRO A 97 -5.62 -9.08 -9.30
CA PRO A 97 -5.47 -8.77 -7.89
C PRO A 97 -3.99 -8.70 -7.46
N ASN A 98 -3.75 -8.70 -6.14
CA ASN A 98 -2.45 -8.83 -5.45
C ASN A 98 -1.62 -7.55 -5.40
N GLY A 99 -1.96 -6.51 -6.17
CA GLY A 99 -1.31 -5.20 -6.12
C GLY A 99 0.22 -5.28 -6.24
N LEU A 100 0.94 -4.69 -5.28
CA LEU A 100 2.41 -4.68 -5.28
C LEU A 100 3.06 -6.07 -5.12
N VAL A 101 2.34 -7.11 -4.72
CA VAL A 101 2.91 -8.48 -4.78
C VAL A 101 3.15 -8.88 -6.23
N ARG A 102 2.26 -8.48 -7.15
CA ARG A 102 2.37 -8.73 -8.58
C ARG A 102 3.20 -7.67 -9.30
N TYR A 103 2.98 -6.40 -8.96
CA TYR A 103 3.53 -5.25 -9.70
C TYR A 103 4.69 -4.52 -9.01
N GLY A 104 5.03 -4.87 -7.76
CA GLY A 104 6.09 -4.22 -6.99
C GLY A 104 7.25 -5.14 -6.66
N VAL A 105 6.98 -6.30 -6.06
CA VAL A 105 7.99 -7.30 -5.68
C VAL A 105 8.81 -7.67 -6.91
N ALA A 106 10.13 -7.59 -6.77
CA ALA A 106 11.06 -7.85 -7.85
C ALA A 106 10.86 -9.28 -8.43
N PRO A 107 11.09 -9.47 -9.72
CA PRO A 107 10.92 -10.76 -10.40
C PRO A 107 11.91 -11.83 -9.93
N ASP A 108 13.08 -11.41 -9.43
CA ASP A 108 14.09 -12.28 -8.81
C ASP A 108 13.78 -12.60 -7.33
N HIS A 109 12.59 -12.21 -6.84
CA HIS A 109 12.05 -12.50 -5.50
C HIS A 109 10.76 -13.34 -5.53
N PRO A 110 10.73 -14.48 -6.25
CA PRO A 110 9.51 -15.27 -6.38
C PRO A 110 8.99 -15.78 -5.02
N GLU A 111 9.86 -16.00 -4.04
CA GLU A 111 9.48 -16.48 -2.72
C GLU A 111 8.66 -15.46 -1.92
N VAL A 112 8.88 -14.17 -2.17
CA VAL A 112 8.08 -13.09 -1.56
C VAL A 112 6.68 -13.06 -2.19
N LYS A 113 6.53 -13.46 -3.46
CA LYS A 113 5.25 -13.52 -4.18
C LYS A 113 4.34 -14.66 -3.69
N ASN A 114 4.88 -15.68 -3.03
CA ASN A 114 4.12 -16.82 -2.49
C ASN A 114 2.96 -16.47 -1.55
N VAL A 115 2.92 -15.24 -1.01
CA VAL A 115 1.75 -14.76 -0.26
C VAL A 115 0.46 -14.75 -1.10
N GLU A 116 0.56 -14.73 -2.43
CA GLU A 116 -0.58 -14.88 -3.35
C GLU A 116 -1.39 -16.15 -3.08
N ASN A 117 -0.75 -17.24 -2.66
CA ASN A 117 -1.43 -18.49 -2.31
C ASN A 117 -2.38 -18.30 -1.14
N LYS A 118 -1.99 -17.49 -0.14
CA LYS A 118 -2.88 -17.17 0.99
C LYS A 118 -4.04 -16.29 0.53
N PHE A 119 -3.80 -15.36 -0.40
CA PHE A 119 -4.85 -14.50 -0.94
C PHE A 119 -5.87 -15.30 -1.74
N ALA A 120 -5.42 -16.26 -2.54
CA ALA A 120 -6.29 -17.19 -3.25
C ALA A 120 -7.15 -18.04 -2.31
N GLN A 121 -6.59 -18.52 -1.19
CA GLN A 121 -7.37 -19.21 -0.16
C GLN A 121 -8.45 -18.32 0.46
N VAL A 122 -8.15 -17.04 0.67
CA VAL A 122 -9.10 -16.07 1.25
C VAL A 122 -10.20 -15.73 0.25
N ALA A 123 -9.86 -15.59 -1.03
CA ALA A 123 -10.82 -15.34 -2.11
C ALA A 123 -11.79 -16.51 -2.37
N ALA A 124 -11.45 -17.71 -1.90
CA ALA A 124 -12.33 -18.88 -1.97
C ALA A 124 -13.38 -18.93 -0.85
N ASP A 125 -13.33 -18.03 0.14
CA ASP A 125 -14.39 -17.92 1.17
C ASP A 125 -15.70 -17.45 0.50
N PRO A 126 -16.84 -18.16 0.67
CA PRO A 126 -18.10 -17.82 0.01
C PRO A 126 -18.67 -16.45 0.43
N ARG A 127 -18.20 -15.90 1.55
CA ARG A 127 -18.57 -14.55 2.02
C ARG A 127 -17.75 -13.45 1.36
N LEU A 128 -16.74 -13.80 0.56
CA LEU A 128 -15.89 -12.86 -0.15
C LEU A 128 -16.24 -12.82 -1.65
N ARG A 129 -16.42 -11.61 -2.18
CA ARG A 129 -16.57 -11.38 -3.63
C ARG A 129 -15.52 -10.42 -4.14
N PHE A 130 -14.92 -10.74 -5.29
CA PHE A 130 -13.93 -9.91 -5.96
C PHE A 130 -14.55 -9.24 -7.19
N PHE A 131 -14.32 -7.94 -7.32
CA PHE A 131 -14.73 -7.10 -8.45
C PHE A 131 -13.50 -6.39 -9.01
N GLY A 132 -12.78 -7.08 -9.90
CA GLY A 132 -11.69 -6.52 -10.69
C GLY A 132 -12.20 -5.71 -11.87
N ASN A 133 -11.33 -4.87 -12.41
CA ASN A 133 -11.66 -3.88 -13.44
C ASN A 133 -12.74 -2.87 -13.00
N VAL A 134 -12.80 -2.55 -11.71
CA VAL A 134 -13.68 -1.53 -11.10
C VAL A 134 -12.85 -0.46 -10.43
N ASP A 135 -12.78 0.72 -11.04
CA ASP A 135 -12.09 1.88 -10.51
C ASP A 135 -13.06 2.72 -9.67
N VAL A 136 -12.92 2.65 -8.34
CA VAL A 136 -13.73 3.47 -7.43
C VAL A 136 -13.22 4.90 -7.49
N VAL A 137 -14.12 5.82 -7.84
CA VAL A 137 -13.84 7.24 -8.06
C VAL A 137 -14.66 8.12 -7.12
N SER A 138 -14.25 9.38 -6.91
CA SER A 138 -15.00 10.29 -6.03
C SER A 138 -16.40 10.62 -6.55
N SER A 139 -16.54 10.82 -7.87
CA SER A 139 -17.81 11.19 -8.52
C SER A 139 -17.88 10.63 -9.94
N SER A 140 -19.08 10.30 -10.40
CA SER A 140 -19.36 9.84 -11.78
C SER A 140 -19.00 10.88 -12.85
N SER A 141 -18.94 12.17 -12.47
CA SER A 141 -18.54 13.28 -13.35
C SER A 141 -17.03 13.43 -13.57
N GLN A 142 -16.19 12.56 -13.00
CA GLN A 142 -14.73 12.60 -13.20
C GLN A 142 -14.26 12.21 -14.62
N SER A 143 -15.17 11.93 -15.57
CA SER A 143 -14.84 11.97 -17.01
C SER A 143 -14.27 13.34 -17.45
N SER A 144 -14.53 14.41 -16.70
CA SER A 144 -14.03 15.77 -16.99
C SER A 144 -12.89 16.21 -16.07
N PHE A 145 -12.44 15.34 -15.15
CA PHE A 145 -11.33 15.65 -14.27
C PHE A 145 -10.02 15.23 -14.95
N THR A 146 -9.20 16.20 -15.32
CA THR A 146 -7.77 15.93 -15.49
C THR A 146 -7.24 15.54 -14.12
N ALA A 147 -7.14 14.24 -13.86
CA ALA A 147 -6.24 13.72 -12.84
C ALA A 147 -4.90 14.48 -12.95
N PRO A 148 -4.11 14.61 -11.86
CA PRO A 148 -2.73 15.04 -12.02
C PRO A 148 -2.16 14.30 -13.22
N SER A 149 -1.58 15.00 -14.20
CA SER A 149 -1.23 14.43 -15.51
C SER A 149 -0.51 13.08 -15.43
N ASP A 150 0.14 12.82 -14.29
CA ASP A 150 0.93 11.62 -14.01
C ASP A 150 0.13 10.39 -13.51
N GLN A 151 -1.18 10.48 -13.21
CA GLN A 151 -1.96 9.32 -12.76
C GLN A 151 -2.49 8.51 -13.94
N TYR A 152 -2.30 7.18 -13.91
CA TYR A 152 -2.93 6.28 -14.87
C TYR A 152 -4.45 6.27 -14.65
N ASP A 153 -5.21 6.47 -15.73
CA ASP A 153 -6.65 6.74 -15.69
C ASP A 153 -7.52 5.48 -15.87
N TYR A 154 -6.93 4.28 -15.95
CA TYR A 154 -7.61 2.98 -16.06
C TYR A 154 -8.81 3.05 -17.03
N PRO A 155 -8.58 3.39 -18.30
CA PRO A 155 -9.62 3.80 -19.23
C PRO A 155 -10.64 2.69 -19.54
N ASP A 156 -10.24 1.42 -19.38
CA ASP A 156 -11.08 0.27 -19.67
C ASP A 156 -11.79 -0.28 -18.41
N ALA A 157 -11.57 0.34 -17.24
CA ALA A 157 -12.20 -0.03 -15.98
C ALA A 157 -13.55 0.68 -15.77
N HIS A 158 -14.50 -0.04 -15.18
CA HIS A 158 -15.80 0.51 -14.78
C HIS A 158 -15.60 1.58 -13.70
N LYS A 159 -16.08 2.80 -13.95
CA LYS A 159 -15.98 3.90 -12.97
C LYS A 159 -17.14 3.82 -11.99
N LEU A 160 -16.85 3.41 -10.75
CA LEU A 160 -17.86 3.32 -9.69
C LEU A 160 -17.74 4.51 -8.74
N ALA A 161 -18.75 5.37 -8.71
CA ALA A 161 -18.75 6.52 -7.81
C ALA A 161 -18.88 6.08 -6.35
N LEU A 162 -18.15 6.73 -5.45
CA LEU A 162 -18.22 6.46 -4.02
C LEU A 162 -19.65 6.67 -3.46
N SER A 163 -20.37 7.67 -3.95
CA SER A 163 -21.77 7.92 -3.59
C SER A 163 -22.72 6.78 -3.98
N GLU A 164 -22.40 6.05 -5.05
CA GLU A 164 -23.15 4.87 -5.49
C GLU A 164 -22.78 3.63 -4.68
N LEU A 165 -21.52 3.53 -4.25
CA LEU A 165 -21.03 2.42 -3.45
C LEU A 165 -21.61 2.43 -2.02
N LEU A 166 -21.55 3.57 -1.34
CA LEU A 166 -21.82 3.68 0.11
C LEU A 166 -23.16 3.12 0.60
N PRO A 167 -24.30 3.31 -0.11
CA PRO A 167 -25.59 2.80 0.36
C PRO A 167 -25.65 1.28 0.53
N HIS A 168 -24.74 0.54 -0.11
CA HIS A 168 -24.71 -0.93 -0.08
C HIS A 168 -23.83 -1.52 1.03
N TYR A 169 -23.11 -0.68 1.79
CA TYR A 169 -22.13 -1.15 2.77
C TYR A 169 -22.29 -0.49 4.13
N THR A 170 -22.06 -1.29 5.16
CA THR A 170 -21.98 -0.80 6.54
C THR A 170 -20.61 -0.19 6.83
N HIS A 171 -19.54 -0.79 6.29
CA HIS A 171 -18.17 -0.38 6.55
C HIS A 171 -17.41 -0.28 5.22
N LEU A 172 -16.49 0.67 5.12
CA LEU A 172 -15.62 0.88 3.98
C LEU A 172 -14.16 0.92 4.42
N LEU A 173 -13.32 0.10 3.80
CA LEU A 173 -11.88 0.06 4.01
C LEU A 173 -11.12 0.54 2.77
N LEU A 174 -10.37 1.63 2.92
CA LEU A 174 -9.47 2.14 1.89
C LEU A 174 -8.12 1.39 1.97
N ALA A 175 -7.83 0.55 0.99
CA ALA A 175 -6.64 -0.30 0.95
C ALA A 175 -5.88 -0.23 -0.39
N TYR A 176 -6.03 0.89 -1.12
CA TYR A 176 -5.52 1.06 -2.49
C TYR A 176 -4.06 1.55 -2.58
N GLY A 177 -3.36 1.64 -1.45
CA GLY A 177 -1.90 1.86 -1.40
C GLY A 177 -1.42 3.23 -1.91
N SER A 178 -0.17 3.26 -2.40
CA SER A 178 0.53 4.47 -2.86
C SER A 178 0.95 4.36 -4.33
N SER A 179 0.15 4.93 -5.23
CA SER A 179 0.26 4.76 -6.68
C SER A 179 1.03 5.87 -7.41
N LEU A 180 1.59 6.85 -6.70
CA LEU A 180 2.33 7.97 -7.30
C LEU A 180 3.78 8.01 -6.80
N ALA A 181 4.70 8.47 -7.64
CA ALA A 181 6.07 8.73 -7.24
C ALA A 181 6.17 10.07 -6.47
N ARG A 182 7.13 10.19 -5.56
CA ARG A 182 7.51 11.50 -5.03
C ARG A 182 8.36 12.22 -6.08
N PRO A 183 7.98 13.45 -6.48
CA PRO A 183 8.78 14.21 -7.43
C PRO A 183 10.13 14.54 -6.78
N LEU A 184 11.19 14.41 -7.56
CA LEU A 184 12.46 15.05 -7.25
C LEU A 184 12.49 16.37 -8.01
N SER A 185 13.03 17.43 -7.41
CA SER A 185 13.13 18.76 -8.02
C SER A 185 14.18 18.84 -9.15
N LEU A 186 14.16 17.87 -10.07
CA LEU A 186 14.93 17.86 -11.30
C LEU A 186 14.00 18.35 -12.41
N SER A 187 13.76 19.66 -12.49
CA SER A 187 12.82 20.25 -13.46
C SER A 187 13.54 21.13 -14.47
N PRO A 188 13.24 21.00 -15.78
CA PRO A 188 12.48 19.89 -16.39
C PRO A 188 13.27 18.57 -16.26
N ALA A 189 12.58 17.44 -16.12
CA ALA A 189 13.24 16.14 -16.07
C ALA A 189 13.85 15.87 -17.46
N PRO A 190 15.19 15.77 -17.59
CA PRO A 190 15.80 15.50 -18.88
C PRO A 190 15.43 14.09 -19.38
N LEU A 191 15.56 13.88 -20.69
CA LEU A 191 15.55 12.53 -21.29
C LEU A 191 16.48 11.61 -20.50
N GLY A 192 16.06 10.36 -20.24
CA GLY A 192 16.84 9.39 -19.47
C GLY A 192 16.75 9.54 -17.94
N VAL A 193 15.86 10.38 -17.42
CA VAL A 193 15.48 10.40 -16.00
C VAL A 193 14.11 9.76 -15.81
N HIS A 194 14.04 8.71 -15.01
CA HIS A 194 12.81 7.97 -14.73
C HIS A 194 12.55 7.88 -13.23
N SER A 195 11.29 7.69 -12.85
CA SER A 195 10.96 7.34 -11.47
C SER A 195 11.15 5.84 -11.26
N ALA A 196 11.50 5.45 -10.03
CA ALA A 196 11.53 4.03 -9.67
C ALA A 196 10.15 3.39 -9.81
N LEU A 197 9.06 4.14 -9.58
CA LEU A 197 7.69 3.67 -9.82
C LEU A 197 7.49 3.21 -11.26
N ASP A 198 7.85 4.05 -12.23
CA ASP A 198 7.65 3.75 -13.65
C ASP A 198 8.52 2.58 -14.10
N PHE A 199 9.78 2.54 -13.62
CA PHE A 199 10.72 1.47 -13.93
C PHE A 199 10.28 0.12 -13.35
N VAL A 200 9.80 0.11 -12.10
CA VAL A 200 9.27 -1.08 -11.42
C VAL A 200 7.99 -1.57 -12.10
N ASN A 201 7.05 -0.66 -12.38
CA ASN A 201 5.83 -0.97 -13.13
C ASN A 201 6.15 -1.56 -14.51
N TRP A 202 7.16 -1.02 -15.19
CA TRP A 202 7.58 -1.48 -16.51
C TRP A 202 8.11 -2.92 -16.45
N TYR A 203 9.10 -3.22 -15.60
CA TYR A 203 9.64 -4.58 -15.55
C TYR A 203 8.70 -5.61 -14.92
N ASN A 204 7.72 -5.18 -14.13
CA ASN A 204 6.70 -6.06 -13.58
C ASN A 204 5.42 -6.14 -14.43
N GLY A 205 5.37 -5.52 -15.60
CA GLY A 205 4.25 -5.66 -16.54
C GLY A 205 2.96 -4.95 -16.12
N HIS A 206 3.04 -3.85 -15.37
CA HIS A 206 1.87 -3.05 -15.00
C HIS A 206 1.33 -2.27 -16.22
N PRO A 207 0.00 -2.25 -16.49
CA PRO A 207 -0.57 -1.61 -17.68
C PRO A 207 -0.18 -0.13 -17.88
N ALA A 208 -0.08 0.64 -16.80
CA ALA A 208 0.42 2.03 -16.84
C ALA A 208 1.79 2.24 -17.53
N SER A 209 2.62 1.20 -17.66
CA SER A 209 3.92 1.26 -18.34
C SER A 209 3.93 0.62 -19.73
N HIS A 210 2.79 0.09 -20.20
CA HIS A 210 2.67 -0.66 -21.46
C HIS A 210 1.46 -0.25 -22.31
N ASP A 211 0.47 0.44 -21.76
CA ASP A 211 -0.67 0.99 -22.51
C ASP A 211 -0.21 2.12 -23.45
N ALA A 212 -0.34 1.88 -24.75
CA ALA A 212 0.10 2.82 -25.78
C ALA A 212 -0.66 4.15 -25.76
N ARG A 213 -1.97 4.16 -25.43
CA ARG A 213 -2.81 5.37 -25.36
C ARG A 213 -2.36 6.26 -24.22
N PHE A 214 -2.03 5.65 -23.08
CA PHE A 214 -1.53 6.37 -21.91
C PHE A 214 -0.11 6.90 -22.14
N LEU A 215 0.80 6.07 -22.65
CA LEU A 215 2.18 6.48 -22.92
C LEU A 215 2.30 7.51 -24.05
N ALA A 216 1.35 7.55 -24.99
CA ALA A 216 1.27 8.61 -25.99
C ALA A 216 0.91 9.98 -25.38
N ARG A 217 0.02 9.99 -24.38
CA ARG A 217 -0.35 11.20 -23.62
C ARG A 217 0.71 11.58 -22.57
N ASN A 218 1.50 10.60 -22.10
CA ASN A 218 2.49 10.75 -21.02
C ASN A 218 3.86 10.21 -21.44
N PRO A 219 4.51 10.80 -22.45
CA PRO A 219 5.76 10.29 -23.01
C PRO A 219 6.91 10.24 -22.00
N HIS A 220 6.91 11.11 -20.99
CA HIS A 220 7.92 11.13 -19.92
C HIS A 220 7.91 9.88 -19.03
N ARG A 221 6.80 9.14 -18.99
CA ARG A 221 6.70 7.89 -18.22
C ARG A 221 7.17 6.66 -18.99
N ARG A 222 7.35 6.78 -20.32
CA ARG A 222 7.88 5.70 -21.13
C ARG A 222 9.32 5.42 -20.73
N ILE A 223 9.58 4.18 -20.30
CA ILE A 223 10.94 3.73 -20.05
C ILE A 223 11.62 3.46 -21.40
N ASP A 224 12.65 4.25 -21.69
CA ASP A 224 13.48 4.06 -22.88
C ASP A 224 14.96 4.22 -22.49
N VAL A 225 15.54 3.10 -22.06
CA VAL A 225 16.98 3.02 -21.79
C VAL A 225 17.77 3.20 -23.10
N ARG A 226 18.67 4.19 -23.12
CA ARG A 226 19.50 4.49 -24.29
C ARG A 226 20.47 3.35 -24.58
N ARG A 227 20.67 3.02 -25.86
CA ARG A 227 21.76 2.12 -26.27
C ARG A 227 23.12 2.74 -25.90
N GLY A 228 24.05 1.92 -25.44
CA GLY A 228 25.37 2.38 -25.00
C GLY A 228 25.35 3.03 -23.62
N THR A 229 24.33 2.76 -22.81
CA THR A 229 24.30 3.18 -21.40
C THR A 229 25.43 2.46 -20.66
N GLU A 230 26.47 3.19 -20.24
CA GLU A 230 27.60 2.62 -19.50
C GLU A 230 27.46 2.83 -17.99
N HIS A 231 26.78 3.91 -17.58
CA HIS A 231 26.57 4.26 -16.18
C HIS A 231 25.12 4.58 -15.85
N ALA A 232 24.57 3.93 -14.83
CA ALA A 232 23.27 4.27 -14.25
C ALA A 232 23.40 4.81 -12.82
N THR A 233 22.65 5.86 -12.49
CA THR A 233 22.59 6.47 -11.17
C THR A 233 21.20 6.33 -10.57
N ILE A 234 21.09 5.71 -9.40
CA ILE A 234 19.85 5.52 -8.67
C ILE A 234 19.85 6.44 -7.46
N VAL A 235 18.90 7.37 -7.38
CA VAL A 235 18.79 8.31 -6.27
C VAL A 235 17.87 7.73 -5.20
N GLY A 236 18.41 7.52 -4.00
CA GLY A 236 17.71 6.95 -2.86
C GLY A 236 18.32 5.61 -2.45
N ALA A 237 18.32 5.31 -1.16
CA ALA A 237 18.95 4.11 -0.59
C ALA A 237 17.94 3.27 0.21
N GLY A 238 16.85 2.88 -0.45
CA GLY A 238 15.86 1.92 0.07
C GLY A 238 15.93 0.58 -0.67
N ASN A 239 15.12 -0.41 -0.25
CA ASN A 239 15.07 -1.72 -0.92
C ASN A 239 14.80 -1.58 -2.43
N VAL A 240 13.83 -0.75 -2.82
CA VAL A 240 13.51 -0.50 -4.24
C VAL A 240 14.71 -0.03 -5.04
N ALA A 241 15.61 0.76 -4.45
CA ALA A 241 16.83 1.18 -5.14
C ALA A 241 17.77 0.00 -5.42
N LEU A 242 17.85 -0.96 -4.49
CA LEU A 242 18.60 -2.20 -4.68
C LEU A 242 17.90 -3.12 -5.69
N ASP A 243 16.57 -3.22 -5.67
CA ASP A 243 15.81 -4.00 -6.66
C ASP A 243 16.09 -3.49 -8.09
N VAL A 244 16.01 -2.17 -8.27
CA VAL A 244 16.34 -1.52 -9.55
C VAL A 244 17.79 -1.79 -9.94
N ALA A 245 18.74 -1.66 -9.00
CA ALA A 245 20.15 -1.95 -9.27
C ALA A 245 20.36 -3.42 -9.72
N ARG A 246 19.73 -4.39 -9.03
CA ARG A 246 19.78 -5.81 -9.41
C ARG A 246 19.21 -6.04 -10.80
N VAL A 247 18.05 -5.47 -11.12
CA VAL A 247 17.42 -5.61 -12.45
C VAL A 247 18.31 -5.04 -13.55
N LEU A 248 18.93 -3.88 -13.34
CA LEU A 248 19.88 -3.31 -14.31
C LEU A 248 21.11 -4.20 -14.50
N LEU A 249 21.74 -4.65 -13.41
CA LEU A 249 22.95 -5.46 -13.44
C LEU A 249 22.73 -6.86 -14.02
N ARG A 250 21.60 -7.50 -13.68
CA ARG A 250 21.18 -8.79 -14.25
C ARG A 250 20.77 -8.63 -15.72
N GLY A 251 19.99 -7.60 -16.03
CA GLY A 251 19.57 -7.29 -17.40
C GLY A 251 20.75 -7.03 -18.34
N ALA A 252 21.81 -6.39 -17.85
CA ALA A 252 23.06 -6.16 -18.59
C ALA A 252 23.83 -7.43 -18.97
N ARG A 253 23.55 -8.57 -18.31
CA ARG A 253 24.11 -9.88 -18.67
C ARG A 253 23.35 -10.53 -19.82
N GLY A 254 22.16 -10.02 -20.14
CA GLY A 254 21.29 -10.52 -21.19
C GLY A 254 20.96 -12.01 -21.00
N PRO A 255 20.91 -12.80 -22.09
CA PRO A 255 20.58 -14.23 -22.03
C PRO A 255 21.53 -15.09 -21.19
N ALA A 256 22.71 -14.59 -20.82
CA ALA A 256 23.66 -15.32 -19.97
C ALA A 256 23.17 -15.45 -18.50
N ASP A 257 22.27 -14.58 -18.03
CA ASP A 257 21.61 -14.71 -16.73
C ASP A 257 20.29 -15.48 -16.87
N ASP A 258 20.41 -16.80 -17.10
CA ASP A 258 19.28 -17.72 -17.28
C ASP A 258 18.30 -17.67 -16.09
N GLY A 259 18.81 -17.46 -14.87
CA GLY A 259 18.00 -17.30 -13.68
C GLY A 259 17.06 -16.09 -13.76
N PHE A 260 17.54 -14.94 -14.25
CA PHE A 260 16.71 -13.76 -14.47
C PHE A 260 15.76 -13.90 -15.67
N ALA A 261 16.22 -14.51 -16.76
CA ALA A 261 15.40 -14.72 -17.96
C ALA A 261 14.17 -15.63 -17.71
N ARG A 262 14.27 -16.58 -16.76
CA ARG A 262 13.18 -17.49 -16.37
C ARG A 262 12.18 -16.93 -15.35
N THR A 263 12.38 -15.69 -14.91
CA THR A 263 11.45 -15.01 -13.99
C THR A 263 10.16 -14.56 -14.71
N ASP A 264 9.30 -13.81 -14.01
CA ASP A 264 8.06 -13.25 -14.56
C ASP A 264 8.22 -11.85 -15.20
N VAL A 265 9.44 -11.43 -15.54
CA VAL A 265 9.68 -10.21 -16.34
C VAL A 265 9.11 -10.42 -17.74
N PRO A 266 8.32 -9.50 -18.32
CA PRO A 266 7.81 -9.66 -19.69
C PRO A 266 8.91 -9.77 -20.75
N GLU A 267 8.71 -10.59 -21.78
CA GLU A 267 9.67 -10.78 -22.88
C GLU A 267 10.12 -9.46 -23.55
N PRO A 268 9.22 -8.49 -23.86
CA PRO A 268 9.64 -7.21 -24.42
C PRO A 268 10.59 -6.41 -23.52
N VAL A 269 10.46 -6.56 -22.19
CA VAL A 269 11.33 -5.90 -21.21
C VAL A 269 12.69 -6.58 -21.18
N LEU A 270 12.76 -7.92 -21.16
CA LEU A 270 14.02 -8.66 -21.21
C LEU A 270 14.82 -8.32 -22.47
N ALA A 271 14.15 -8.29 -23.63
CA ALA A 271 14.77 -7.89 -24.89
C ALA A 271 15.29 -6.44 -24.87
N HIS A 272 14.53 -5.52 -24.26
CA HIS A 272 14.97 -4.13 -24.09
C HIS A 272 16.19 -4.03 -23.16
N LEU A 273 16.18 -4.67 -22.00
CA LEU A 273 17.31 -4.65 -21.07
C LEU A 273 18.57 -5.24 -21.72
N ALA A 274 18.47 -6.42 -22.34
CA ALA A 274 19.60 -7.09 -22.97
C ALA A 274 20.22 -6.26 -24.10
N SER A 275 19.40 -5.61 -24.93
CA SER A 275 19.89 -4.82 -26.08
C SER A 275 20.44 -3.45 -25.70
N ARG A 276 19.95 -2.84 -24.63
CA ARG A 276 20.31 -1.46 -24.24
C ARG A 276 21.41 -1.40 -23.18
N LEU A 277 21.55 -2.43 -22.34
CA LEU A 277 22.48 -2.47 -21.21
C LEU A 277 23.70 -3.37 -21.44
N ALA A 278 23.95 -3.85 -22.67
CA ALA A 278 25.13 -4.67 -22.97
C ALA A 278 26.44 -3.97 -22.58
N ASP A 279 26.50 -2.63 -22.71
CA ASP A 279 27.66 -1.80 -22.38
C ASP A 279 27.64 -1.27 -20.93
N LEU A 280 26.65 -1.66 -20.11
CA LEU A 280 26.53 -1.18 -18.73
C LEU A 280 27.69 -1.71 -17.89
N LYS A 281 28.54 -0.78 -17.43
CA LYS A 281 29.72 -1.08 -16.59
C LYS A 281 29.51 -0.70 -15.14
N ARG A 282 28.63 0.27 -14.84
CA ARG A 282 28.55 0.88 -13.50
C ARG A 282 27.14 1.21 -13.07
N VAL A 283 26.82 0.94 -11.80
CA VAL A 283 25.58 1.39 -11.15
C VAL A 283 25.88 2.06 -9.81
N ASP A 284 25.56 3.35 -9.68
CA ASP A 284 25.74 4.10 -8.43
C ASP A 284 24.40 4.32 -7.72
N VAL A 285 24.30 3.89 -6.46
CA VAL A 285 23.17 4.18 -5.58
C VAL A 285 23.54 5.36 -4.68
N VAL A 286 22.90 6.50 -4.89
CA VAL A 286 23.21 7.79 -4.28
C VAL A 286 22.27 8.06 -3.12
N ALA A 287 22.84 8.33 -1.94
CA ALA A 287 22.11 8.61 -0.71
C ALA A 287 22.45 10.00 -0.17
N ARG A 288 21.42 10.78 0.16
CA ARG A 288 21.57 12.09 0.81
C ARG A 288 22.08 12.03 2.26
N ARG A 289 22.13 10.84 2.87
CA ARG A 289 22.59 10.60 4.26
C ARG A 289 23.74 9.59 4.25
N GLY A 290 24.34 9.35 5.41
CA GLY A 290 25.39 8.36 5.60
C GLY A 290 24.89 6.93 5.65
N ALA A 291 25.84 5.98 5.69
CA ALA A 291 25.57 4.54 5.73
C ALA A 291 24.71 4.11 6.93
N ALA A 292 24.79 4.82 8.06
CA ALA A 292 23.97 4.53 9.24
C ALA A 292 22.46 4.77 9.01
N GLN A 293 22.09 5.63 8.05
CA GLN A 293 20.71 6.06 7.82
C GLN A 293 20.05 5.47 6.56
N VAL A 294 20.68 4.47 5.92
CA VAL A 294 20.09 3.78 4.76
C VAL A 294 18.74 3.14 5.13
N ALA A 295 17.84 3.01 4.17
CA ALA A 295 16.52 2.42 4.39
C ALA A 295 16.43 0.95 3.90
N PHE A 296 17.41 0.47 3.13
CA PHE A 296 17.44 -0.93 2.72
C PHE A 296 17.76 -1.88 3.89
N THR A 297 17.32 -3.14 3.76
CA THR A 297 17.52 -4.18 4.78
C THR A 297 18.79 -4.99 4.56
N ASN A 298 19.19 -5.75 5.58
CA ASN A 298 20.34 -6.66 5.50
C ASN A 298 20.13 -7.82 4.51
N LYS A 299 18.89 -8.21 4.20
CA LYS A 299 18.61 -9.27 3.22
C LYS A 299 18.97 -8.76 1.83
N GLU A 300 18.33 -7.68 1.40
CA GLU A 300 18.55 -7.06 0.08
C GLU A 300 20.01 -6.68 -0.16
N LEU A 301 20.70 -6.17 0.86
CA LEU A 301 22.12 -5.85 0.74
C LEU A 301 22.98 -7.11 0.50
N ARG A 302 22.69 -8.23 1.16
CA ARG A 302 23.46 -9.48 0.93
C ARG A 302 23.27 -9.99 -0.48
N GLU A 303 22.06 -9.94 -1.00
CA GLU A 303 21.79 -10.37 -2.37
C GLU A 303 22.55 -9.54 -3.40
N MET A 304 22.72 -8.23 -3.15
CA MET A 304 23.61 -7.39 -3.97
C MET A 304 25.08 -7.86 -3.90
N MET A 305 25.56 -8.30 -2.74
CA MET A 305 26.92 -8.85 -2.59
C MET A 305 27.09 -10.24 -3.23
N ASP A 306 25.98 -10.96 -3.39
CA ASP A 306 25.89 -12.33 -3.90
C ASP A 306 25.44 -12.37 -5.38
N LEU A 307 25.38 -11.23 -6.08
CA LEU A 307 24.90 -11.12 -7.48
C LEU A 307 25.67 -11.98 -8.49
N GLY A 308 26.91 -12.37 -8.20
CA GLY A 308 27.80 -13.11 -9.10
C GLY A 308 28.13 -12.37 -10.39
N GLY A 309 28.42 -13.10 -11.47
CA GLY A 309 28.56 -12.56 -12.84
C GLY A 309 29.58 -11.43 -12.97
N ALA A 310 30.75 -11.60 -12.33
CA ALA A 310 31.85 -10.63 -12.35
C ALA A 310 31.42 -9.21 -11.94
N THR A 311 30.49 -9.10 -10.99
CA THR A 311 29.95 -7.82 -10.50
C THR A 311 30.57 -7.44 -9.16
N ARG A 312 31.35 -6.35 -9.14
CA ARG A 312 32.11 -5.90 -7.97
C ARG A 312 31.41 -4.78 -7.21
N PHE A 313 31.34 -4.91 -5.88
CA PHE A 313 30.94 -3.82 -5.01
C PHE A 313 32.13 -2.89 -4.72
N GLU A 314 31.96 -1.62 -5.03
CA GLU A 314 32.87 -0.56 -4.61
C GLU A 314 32.52 -0.12 -3.19
N ARG A 315 33.36 -0.56 -2.24
CA ARG A 315 33.19 -0.29 -0.82
C ARG A 315 33.23 1.22 -0.51
N PRO A 316 32.41 1.72 0.44
CA PRO A 316 32.55 3.06 0.98
C PRO A 316 33.92 3.31 1.61
N SER A 317 34.29 4.58 1.78
CA SER A 317 35.56 4.95 2.40
C SER A 317 35.62 4.52 3.89
N ASP A 318 36.83 4.33 4.42
CA ASP A 318 37.01 4.03 5.86
C ASP A 318 36.48 5.17 6.74
N ALA A 319 36.59 6.42 6.28
CA ALA A 319 36.03 7.58 6.97
C ALA A 319 34.50 7.52 7.06
N ASP A 320 33.81 7.18 5.96
CA ASP A 320 32.35 7.06 5.95
C ASP A 320 31.85 5.95 6.88
N LEU A 321 32.55 4.80 6.88
CA LEU A 321 32.20 3.67 7.74
C LEU A 321 32.50 3.95 9.20
N ALA A 322 33.61 4.62 9.52
CA ALA A 322 33.91 5.06 10.88
C ALA A 322 32.84 6.03 11.41
N LEU A 323 32.45 7.03 10.61
CA LEU A 323 31.36 7.95 10.96
C LEU A 323 30.03 7.20 11.17
N ALA A 324 29.74 6.22 10.32
CA ALA A 324 28.54 5.40 10.47
C ALA A 324 28.54 4.56 11.75
N LYS A 325 29.68 4.01 12.16
CA LYS A 325 29.81 3.28 13.45
C LYS A 325 29.48 4.18 14.62
N THR A 326 30.06 5.39 14.66
CA THR A 326 29.77 6.39 15.70
C THR A 326 28.26 6.69 15.79
N HIS A 327 27.60 6.90 14.65
CA HIS A 327 26.15 7.11 14.64
C HIS A 327 25.34 5.90 15.12
N VAL A 328 25.78 4.69 14.79
CA VAL A 328 25.10 3.45 15.19
C VAL A 328 25.29 3.15 16.68
N ASP A 329 26.45 3.46 17.24
CA ASP A 329 26.74 3.32 18.67
C ASP A 329 25.96 4.33 19.52
N ALA A 330 25.59 5.47 18.94
CA ALA A 330 24.74 6.49 19.57
C ALA A 330 23.23 6.17 19.51
N LEU A 331 22.80 5.07 18.88
CA LEU A 331 21.37 4.71 18.83
C LEU A 331 20.87 4.25 20.19
N ALA A 332 19.76 4.83 20.64
CA ALA A 332 19.13 4.48 21.93
C ALA A 332 18.58 3.05 21.97
N GLU A 333 18.05 2.56 20.85
CA GLU A 333 17.41 1.24 20.76
C GLU A 333 18.43 0.13 20.42
N PRO A 334 18.76 -0.79 21.36
CA PRO A 334 19.81 -1.79 21.15
C PRO A 334 19.51 -2.74 19.98
N GLY A 335 18.22 -3.05 19.77
CA GLY A 335 17.78 -3.88 18.65
C GLY A 335 18.07 -3.25 17.30
N GLN A 336 17.80 -1.95 17.15
CA GLN A 336 18.10 -1.20 15.92
C GLN A 336 19.61 -1.08 15.73
N ALA A 337 20.35 -0.78 16.80
CA ALA A 337 21.81 -0.73 16.76
C ALA A 337 22.41 -2.05 16.26
N ARG A 338 21.94 -3.19 16.76
CA ARG A 338 22.40 -4.53 16.33
C ARG A 338 22.13 -4.78 14.85
N ILE A 339 20.95 -4.44 14.34
CA ILE A 339 20.60 -4.59 12.92
C ILE A 339 21.53 -3.73 12.06
N ARG A 340 21.78 -2.49 12.48
CA ARG A 340 22.67 -1.54 11.80
C ARG A 340 24.14 -1.95 11.82
N LYS A 341 24.65 -2.45 12.95
CA LYS A 341 26.02 -2.99 13.04
C LYS A 341 26.24 -4.12 12.03
N ARG A 342 25.28 -5.04 11.91
CA ARG A 342 25.32 -6.11 10.91
C ARG A 342 25.32 -5.56 9.48
N LEU A 343 24.56 -4.49 9.21
CA LEU A 343 24.58 -3.80 7.91
C LEU A 343 25.98 -3.27 7.58
N LEU A 344 26.59 -2.56 8.52
CA LEU A 344 27.94 -2.01 8.34
C LEU A 344 28.98 -3.12 8.13
N THR A 345 28.88 -4.25 8.85
CA THR A 345 29.76 -5.40 8.62
C THR A 345 29.61 -5.99 7.21
N ILE A 346 28.41 -6.00 6.63
CA ILE A 346 28.21 -6.45 5.25
C ILE A 346 28.89 -5.48 4.28
N LEU A 347 28.72 -4.16 4.48
CA LEU A 347 29.39 -3.14 3.67
C LEU A 347 30.91 -3.25 3.75
N GLU A 348 31.47 -3.50 4.94
CA GLU A 348 32.90 -3.68 5.15
C GLU A 348 33.48 -4.89 4.43
N LYS A 349 32.77 -6.02 4.49
CA LYS A 349 33.21 -7.26 3.84
C LYS A 349 33.13 -7.16 2.31
N GLY A 350 32.13 -6.47 1.78
CA GLY A 350 31.92 -6.28 0.35
C GLY A 350 31.56 -7.55 -0.42
N SER A 351 31.88 -7.58 -1.71
CA SER A 351 31.59 -8.70 -2.62
C SER A 351 32.21 -10.01 -2.13
N ARG A 352 31.47 -11.11 -2.26
CA ARG A 352 31.93 -12.44 -1.87
C ARG A 352 32.59 -13.25 -2.99
N ASP A 353 32.38 -12.83 -4.24
CA ASP A 353 32.84 -13.54 -5.43
C ASP A 353 34.32 -13.21 -5.74
N GLU A 354 35.15 -14.24 -5.89
CA GLU A 354 36.56 -14.11 -6.28
C GLU A 354 36.71 -13.55 -7.71
N ALA A 355 35.78 -13.88 -8.61
CA ALA A 355 35.76 -13.30 -9.96
C ALA A 355 35.43 -11.80 -9.92
N ALA A 356 34.61 -11.36 -8.95
CA ALA A 356 34.34 -9.95 -8.72
C ALA A 356 35.56 -9.18 -8.18
N THR A 357 36.60 -9.84 -7.71
CA THR A 357 37.84 -9.19 -7.25
C THR A 357 38.96 -9.21 -8.29
N THR A 358 38.90 -10.10 -9.28
CA THR A 358 40.00 -10.35 -10.22
C THR A 358 39.66 -10.05 -11.69
N THR A 359 38.41 -10.25 -12.11
CA THR A 359 37.97 -10.11 -13.51
C THR A 359 36.64 -9.36 -13.64
N ALA A 360 36.37 -8.39 -12.75
CA ALA A 360 35.09 -7.70 -12.70
C ALA A 360 34.78 -6.94 -14.00
N GLU A 361 33.69 -7.30 -14.66
CA GLU A 361 33.18 -6.60 -15.85
C GLU A 361 32.30 -5.41 -15.47
N ARG A 362 31.67 -5.47 -14.29
CA ARG A 362 30.68 -4.49 -13.84
C ARG A 362 30.92 -4.10 -12.39
N THR A 363 30.61 -2.87 -12.03
CA THR A 363 30.69 -2.38 -10.65
C THR A 363 29.38 -1.76 -10.18
N TRP A 364 29.18 -1.80 -8.87
CA TRP A 364 28.14 -0.99 -8.24
C TRP A 364 28.66 -0.37 -6.94
N ALA A 365 28.17 0.81 -6.59
CA ALA A 365 28.64 1.54 -5.41
C ALA A 365 27.49 2.19 -4.62
N LEU A 366 27.75 2.44 -3.34
CA LEU A 366 26.93 3.31 -2.50
C LEU A 366 27.65 4.64 -2.31
N ARG A 367 27.03 5.73 -2.77
CA ARG A 367 27.56 7.10 -2.69
C ARG A 367 26.77 7.87 -1.63
N PHE A 368 27.40 8.18 -0.50
CA PHE A 368 26.74 8.83 0.63
C PHE A 368 26.89 10.36 0.61
N PHE A 369 26.11 11.02 1.47
CA PHE A 369 26.15 12.47 1.70
C PHE A 369 25.96 13.33 0.44
N ALA A 370 25.26 12.78 -0.55
CA ALA A 370 25.06 13.39 -1.85
C ALA A 370 23.57 13.64 -2.08
N SER A 371 23.18 14.91 -2.10
CA SER A 371 21.81 15.33 -2.41
C SER A 371 21.75 15.83 -3.85
N PRO A 372 20.96 15.21 -4.74
CA PRO A 372 20.88 15.63 -6.15
C PRO A 372 20.34 17.07 -6.26
N GLY A 373 21.03 17.89 -7.05
CA GLY A 373 20.70 19.30 -7.27
C GLY A 373 19.95 19.52 -8.58
N SER A 374 20.61 19.33 -9.72
CA SER A 374 20.02 19.44 -11.06
C SER A 374 20.44 18.27 -11.95
N ALA A 375 19.72 18.08 -13.05
CA ALA A 375 20.12 17.16 -14.10
C ALA A 375 20.05 17.91 -15.43
N SER A 376 21.03 17.69 -16.29
CA SER A 376 21.09 18.26 -17.63
C SER A 376 21.37 17.14 -18.62
N ALA A 377 20.48 16.95 -19.60
CA ALA A 377 20.78 16.07 -20.73
C ALA A 377 21.52 16.84 -21.83
N THR A 378 22.46 16.14 -22.47
CA THR A 378 22.95 16.45 -23.80
C THR A 378 22.36 15.44 -24.79
N ALA A 379 22.57 15.63 -26.10
CA ALA A 379 22.12 14.67 -27.10
C ALA A 379 22.73 13.26 -26.94
N SER A 380 23.86 13.14 -26.22
CA SER A 380 24.64 11.91 -26.08
C SER A 380 24.73 11.36 -24.65
N SER A 381 24.41 12.14 -23.60
CA SER A 381 24.50 11.70 -22.19
C SER A 381 23.56 12.47 -21.25
N VAL A 382 23.23 11.89 -20.08
CA VAL A 382 22.48 12.58 -19.02
C VAL A 382 23.45 12.96 -17.91
N THR A 383 23.94 14.19 -17.91
CA THR A 383 24.78 14.65 -16.80
C THR A 383 23.88 14.94 -15.59
N THR A 384 24.04 14.18 -14.49
CA THR A 384 23.54 14.62 -13.19
C THR A 384 24.51 15.63 -12.60
N THR A 385 24.03 16.84 -12.36
CA THR A 385 24.86 18.00 -12.07
C THR A 385 24.54 18.52 -10.66
N SER A 386 25.57 18.65 -9.84
CA SER A 386 25.55 19.15 -8.45
C SER A 386 24.86 18.23 -7.44
N ALA A 387 25.56 17.20 -6.98
CA ALA A 387 25.30 16.75 -5.62
C ALA A 387 25.86 17.80 -4.65
N THR A 388 25.04 18.32 -3.73
CA THR A 388 25.60 19.13 -2.64
C THR A 388 26.13 18.20 -1.59
N THR A 389 27.42 18.30 -1.23
CA THR A 389 27.94 17.54 -0.08
C THR A 389 27.08 17.94 1.13
N THR A 390 26.62 16.96 1.89
CA THR A 390 25.75 17.19 3.03
C THR A 390 26.53 16.77 4.27
N THR A 391 26.99 17.72 5.08
CA THR A 391 27.62 17.39 6.36
C THR A 391 26.53 17.10 7.38
N ALA A 392 26.70 16.02 8.15
CA ALA A 392 25.87 15.77 9.31
C ALA A 392 26.17 16.86 10.35
N ALA A 393 25.21 17.74 10.62
CA ALA A 393 25.26 18.60 11.78
C ALA A 393 24.60 17.85 12.93
N THR A 394 25.41 17.43 13.91
CA THR A 394 24.92 16.77 15.11
C THR A 394 24.32 17.82 16.04
N THR A 395 23.02 18.04 15.94
CA THR A 395 22.24 18.63 17.03
C THR A 395 21.27 17.58 17.55
N THR A 396 21.37 17.35 18.86
CA THR A 396 20.47 16.61 19.75
C THR A 396 19.27 15.89 19.09
N ALA A 397 19.29 14.56 19.16
CA ALA A 397 18.22 13.60 18.82
C ALA A 397 17.74 13.51 17.36
N ALA A 398 18.05 14.46 16.47
CA ALA A 398 17.72 14.37 15.05
C ALA A 398 18.90 14.81 14.17
N THR A 399 19.45 13.90 13.35
CA THR A 399 20.51 14.25 12.39
C THR A 399 19.93 15.20 11.33
N SER A 400 20.11 16.51 11.52
CA SER A 400 19.79 17.50 10.51
C SER A 400 20.90 17.50 9.45
N LEU A 401 20.49 17.51 8.18
CA LEU A 401 21.40 17.58 7.05
C LEU A 401 21.66 19.05 6.74
N ALA A 402 22.90 19.52 6.91
CA ALA A 402 23.32 20.83 6.44
C ALA A 402 24.00 20.67 5.07
N ARG A 403 23.57 21.45 4.08
CA ARG A 403 24.27 21.53 2.79
C ARG A 403 25.60 22.25 3.00
N THR A 404 26.71 21.67 2.56
CA THR A 404 28.04 22.31 2.66
C THR A 404 28.24 23.41 1.62
N GLY A 405 27.45 23.39 0.54
CA GLY A 405 27.65 24.26 -0.63
C GLY A 405 28.62 23.71 -1.68
N GLU A 406 29.40 22.68 -1.35
CA GLU A 406 30.28 21.98 -2.30
C GLU A 406 29.44 21.24 -3.34
N ARG A 407 29.80 21.35 -4.62
CA ARG A 407 29.09 20.68 -5.72
C ARG A 407 30.05 19.79 -6.49
N PHE A 408 29.62 18.57 -6.79
CA PHE A 408 30.28 17.70 -7.75
C PHE A 408 29.32 17.23 -8.84
N THR A 409 29.89 16.83 -9.97
CA THR A 409 29.16 16.35 -11.15
C THR A 409 29.58 14.92 -11.42
N THR A 410 28.61 14.06 -11.68
CA THR A 410 28.86 12.66 -12.05
C THR A 410 28.25 12.43 -13.43
N PRO A 411 29.08 12.16 -14.47
CA PRO A 411 28.58 11.73 -15.76
C PRO A 411 27.76 10.45 -15.60
N THR A 412 26.56 10.40 -16.15
CA THR A 412 25.70 9.21 -16.12
C THR A 412 24.87 9.15 -17.41
N ASP A 413 24.30 7.99 -17.71
CA ASP A 413 23.48 7.79 -18.90
C ASP A 413 22.01 7.60 -18.57
N LEU A 414 21.73 7.10 -17.36
CA LEU A 414 20.41 6.76 -16.87
C LEU A 414 20.27 7.20 -15.42
N VAL A 415 19.22 7.94 -15.09
CA VAL A 415 18.91 8.31 -13.71
C VAL A 415 17.58 7.71 -13.30
N ILE A 416 17.55 6.99 -12.17
CA ILE A 416 16.31 6.46 -11.60
C ILE A 416 16.09 7.05 -10.21
N THR A 417 14.96 7.72 -10.01
CA THR A 417 14.62 8.36 -8.74
C THR A 417 13.81 7.42 -7.85
N SER A 418 14.47 6.86 -6.83
CA SER A 418 13.91 5.95 -5.82
C SER A 418 13.76 6.65 -4.46
N VAL A 419 13.13 7.83 -4.45
CA VAL A 419 12.96 8.68 -3.26
C VAL A 419 11.63 8.47 -2.52
N GLY A 420 10.91 7.42 -2.89
CA GLY A 420 9.66 6.99 -2.26
C GLY A 420 8.40 7.31 -3.07
N TYR A 421 7.27 6.84 -2.54
CA TYR A 421 5.95 6.95 -3.17
C TYR A 421 5.05 7.90 -2.38
N LYS A 422 3.85 8.15 -2.90
CA LYS A 422 2.74 8.84 -2.25
C LYS A 422 1.41 8.23 -2.74
N GLY A 423 0.36 8.30 -1.93
CA GLY A 423 -0.99 7.97 -2.37
C GLY A 423 -1.51 8.96 -3.41
N ALA A 424 -2.55 8.53 -4.12
CA ALA A 424 -3.40 9.41 -4.91
C ALA A 424 -4.70 9.67 -4.14
N PRO A 425 -5.19 10.92 -4.10
CA PRO A 425 -6.52 11.17 -3.54
C PRO A 425 -7.60 10.64 -4.50
N LEU A 426 -8.72 10.17 -3.97
CA LEU A 426 -9.88 9.76 -4.78
C LEU A 426 -10.61 10.96 -5.39
N ALA A 427 -10.53 12.12 -4.75
CA ALA A 427 -11.04 13.40 -5.23
C ALA A 427 -9.89 14.35 -5.54
N ALA A 428 -10.11 15.32 -6.43
CA ALA A 428 -9.21 16.46 -6.55
C ALA A 428 -9.06 17.11 -5.16
N PRO A 429 -7.84 17.45 -4.70
CA PRO A 429 -7.72 18.43 -3.64
C PRO A 429 -8.36 19.70 -4.19
N SER A 430 -9.51 20.13 -3.66
CA SER A 430 -10.06 21.43 -4.04
C SER A 430 -8.96 22.45 -3.77
N SER A 431 -8.51 23.14 -4.81
CA SER A 431 -7.61 24.28 -4.66
C SER A 431 -8.21 25.19 -3.59
N ALA A 432 -7.47 25.40 -2.49
CA ALA A 432 -7.78 26.33 -1.40
C ALA A 432 -8.86 25.95 -0.37
N VAL A 433 -8.89 24.71 0.14
CA VAL A 433 -9.40 24.50 1.51
C VAL A 433 -8.19 24.22 2.42
N PRO A 434 -7.77 25.16 3.29
CA PRO A 434 -6.80 24.89 4.35
C PRO A 434 -7.25 23.65 5.14
N PRO A 435 -6.36 22.95 5.88
CA PRO A 435 -6.81 21.95 6.85
C PRO A 435 -7.93 22.60 7.66
N ALA A 436 -9.14 22.07 7.50
CA ALA A 436 -10.35 22.68 8.03
C ALA A 436 -10.09 23.05 9.49
N ALA A 437 -10.33 24.32 9.83
CA ALA A 437 -10.49 24.69 11.22
C ALA A 437 -11.47 23.68 11.86
N PRO A 438 -11.34 23.38 13.17
CA PRO A 438 -12.21 22.43 13.86
C PRO A 438 -13.72 22.67 13.65
N ASP A 439 -14.08 23.89 13.22
CA ASP A 439 -15.44 24.40 13.07
C ASP A 439 -15.90 24.59 11.61
N ALA A 440 -15.18 24.06 10.60
CA ALA A 440 -15.64 24.16 9.21
C ALA A 440 -16.87 23.28 8.96
N ASP A 441 -17.87 23.88 8.30
CA ASP A 441 -19.18 23.30 8.02
C ASP A 441 -19.07 21.90 7.40
N THR A 442 -19.56 20.88 8.11
CA THR A 442 -19.35 19.46 7.80
C THR A 442 -19.96 19.01 6.48
N ASP A 443 -20.91 19.78 5.93
CA ASP A 443 -21.66 19.45 4.72
C ASP A 443 -20.88 19.71 3.41
N THR A 444 -19.80 20.50 3.43
CA THR A 444 -19.02 20.82 2.22
C THR A 444 -17.65 20.14 2.16
N ALA A 445 -17.24 19.47 3.24
CA ALA A 445 -15.95 18.80 3.31
C ALA A 445 -15.95 17.49 2.48
N PRO A 446 -14.85 17.15 1.79
CA PRO A 446 -14.76 15.88 1.07
C PRO A 446 -14.95 14.72 2.05
N LEU A 447 -15.67 13.69 1.61
CA LEU A 447 -15.96 12.52 2.43
C LEU A 447 -14.67 11.84 2.93
N ILE A 448 -13.67 11.75 2.05
CA ILE A 448 -12.35 11.18 2.37
C ILE A 448 -11.36 12.33 2.55
N PRO A 449 -10.84 12.58 3.77
CA PRO A 449 -9.83 13.60 4.01
C PRO A 449 -8.49 13.21 3.37
N TRP A 450 -7.68 14.21 3.06
CA TRP A 450 -6.41 14.02 2.36
C TRP A 450 -5.28 14.87 2.96
N ASP A 451 -4.16 14.23 3.31
CA ASP A 451 -2.91 14.93 3.63
C ASP A 451 -2.02 14.93 2.39
N ALA A 452 -1.97 16.06 1.68
CA ALA A 452 -1.19 16.19 0.45
C ALA A 452 0.34 16.13 0.66
N GLN A 453 0.83 16.53 1.84
CA GLN A 453 2.26 16.56 2.14
C GLN A 453 2.79 15.14 2.38
N ARG A 454 2.05 14.37 3.18
CA ARG A 454 2.39 12.98 3.49
C ARG A 454 1.91 12.03 2.39
N GLY A 455 0.86 12.39 1.66
CA GLY A 455 0.24 11.56 0.62
C GLY A 455 -0.48 10.36 1.20
N ILE A 456 -1.28 10.58 2.24
CA ILE A 456 -2.01 9.55 3.00
C ILE A 456 -3.43 10.04 3.32
N VAL A 457 -4.29 9.11 3.75
CA VAL A 457 -5.57 9.44 4.39
C VAL A 457 -5.35 9.59 5.90
N PRO A 458 -5.61 10.77 6.49
CA PRO A 458 -5.51 10.97 7.93
C PRO A 458 -6.40 10.00 8.71
N ASN A 459 -5.86 9.42 9.77
CA ASN A 459 -6.53 8.38 10.56
C ASN A 459 -6.04 8.32 12.00
N VAL A 460 -6.88 7.74 12.87
CA VAL A 460 -6.57 7.39 14.25
C VAL A 460 -6.75 5.88 14.41
N ALA A 461 -5.63 5.16 14.56
CA ALA A 461 -5.62 3.69 14.63
C ALA A 461 -6.43 3.03 13.48
N GLY A 462 -6.23 3.53 12.24
CA GLY A 462 -6.89 3.04 11.03
C GLY A 462 -8.32 3.53 10.80
N ARG A 463 -8.96 4.19 11.76
CA ARG A 463 -10.25 4.88 11.53
C ARG A 463 -9.97 6.22 10.86
N VAL A 464 -10.56 6.47 9.68
CA VAL A 464 -10.35 7.73 8.97
C VAL A 464 -10.80 8.89 9.85
N ALA A 465 -10.03 9.98 9.89
CA ALA A 465 -10.26 11.07 10.82
C ALA A 465 -10.10 12.46 10.20
N ARG A 466 -10.89 13.42 10.69
CA ARG A 466 -10.71 14.86 10.45
C ARG A 466 -10.21 15.47 11.75
N GLY A 467 -8.92 15.77 11.83
CA GLY A 467 -8.26 16.08 13.10
C GLY A 467 -8.33 14.87 14.04
N THR A 468 -8.99 15.01 15.19
CA THR A 468 -9.21 13.94 16.16
C THR A 468 -10.56 13.23 16.01
N ALA A 469 -11.48 13.78 15.22
CA ALA A 469 -12.82 13.22 15.03
C ALA A 469 -12.80 12.12 13.95
N VAL A 470 -13.24 10.91 14.30
CA VAL A 470 -13.32 9.78 13.36
C VAL A 470 -14.56 9.88 12.47
N VAL A 471 -14.40 9.48 11.20
CA VAL A 471 -15.50 9.32 10.24
C VAL A 471 -16.11 7.93 10.46
N PRO A 472 -17.38 7.81 10.90
CA PRO A 472 -17.95 6.53 11.31
C PRO A 472 -18.02 5.51 10.17
N GLY A 473 -17.59 4.26 10.40
CA GLY A 473 -17.64 3.20 9.39
C GLY A 473 -16.61 3.32 8.25
N LEU A 474 -15.69 4.30 8.30
CA LEU A 474 -14.65 4.50 7.28
C LEU A 474 -13.24 4.23 7.85
N TYR A 475 -12.49 3.37 7.16
CA TYR A 475 -11.19 2.87 7.60
C TYR A 475 -10.15 3.00 6.50
N VAL A 476 -8.87 2.97 6.88
CA VAL A 476 -7.74 2.96 5.96
C VAL A 476 -6.67 2.00 6.48
N SER A 477 -6.04 1.22 5.59
CA SER A 477 -4.95 0.30 5.94
C SER A 477 -3.81 0.35 4.92
N GLY A 478 -2.63 -0.10 5.35
CA GLY A 478 -1.44 -0.24 4.54
C GLY A 478 -0.82 1.12 4.20
N TRP A 479 -0.18 1.20 3.05
CA TRP A 479 0.60 2.38 2.67
C TRP A 479 -0.22 3.67 2.54
N LEU A 480 -1.53 3.56 2.31
CA LEU A 480 -2.43 4.70 2.29
C LEU A 480 -2.68 5.27 3.71
N ALA A 481 -2.54 4.45 4.76
CA ALA A 481 -2.67 4.86 6.16
C ALA A 481 -1.34 5.35 6.73
N THR A 482 -0.25 4.59 6.50
CA THR A 482 1.03 4.78 7.18
C THR A 482 2.06 5.57 6.35
N GLY A 483 1.82 5.70 5.06
CA GLY A 483 2.84 6.04 4.07
C GLY A 483 3.59 4.81 3.56
N PRO A 484 4.33 4.93 2.45
CA PRO A 484 4.94 3.81 1.74
C PRO A 484 6.27 3.36 2.37
N VAL A 485 6.16 2.84 3.57
CA VAL A 485 7.26 2.27 4.36
C VAL A 485 6.86 0.89 4.87
N GLY A 486 7.84 0.02 5.03
CA GLY A 486 7.63 -1.34 5.53
C GLY A 486 7.55 -2.40 4.42
N VAL A 487 7.62 -3.65 4.87
CA VAL A 487 7.52 -4.86 4.04
C VAL A 487 6.13 -5.50 4.18
N ILE A 488 5.84 -6.51 3.38
CA ILE A 488 4.55 -7.24 3.43
C ILE A 488 4.22 -7.74 4.85
N ALA A 489 5.23 -8.18 5.61
CA ALA A 489 5.03 -8.64 6.99
C ALA A 489 4.50 -7.53 7.91
N SER A 490 5.04 -6.31 7.84
CA SER A 490 4.51 -5.17 8.61
C SER A 490 3.12 -4.76 8.11
N THR A 491 2.86 -4.83 6.80
CA THR A 491 1.53 -4.57 6.24
C THR A 491 0.49 -5.56 6.75
N ARG A 492 0.86 -6.84 6.94
CA ARG A 492 -0.01 -7.85 7.54
C ARG A 492 -0.41 -7.49 8.98
N LEU A 493 0.57 -7.06 9.80
CA LEU A 493 0.32 -6.69 11.19
C LEU A 493 -0.59 -5.45 11.30
N ASP A 494 -0.34 -4.45 10.47
CA ASP A 494 -1.21 -3.28 10.33
C ASP A 494 -2.63 -3.69 9.92
N ALA A 495 -2.77 -4.46 8.84
CA ALA A 495 -4.05 -4.91 8.32
C ALA A 495 -4.88 -5.71 9.34
N ASN A 496 -4.23 -6.55 10.15
CA ASN A 496 -4.88 -7.26 11.25
C ASN A 496 -5.39 -6.30 12.32
N THR A 497 -4.60 -5.28 12.68
CA THR A 497 -4.97 -4.28 13.68
C THR A 497 -6.17 -3.46 13.19
N ILE A 498 -6.21 -3.11 11.89
CA ILE A 498 -7.33 -2.36 11.32
C ILE A 498 -8.59 -3.23 11.21
N ALA A 499 -8.45 -4.52 10.86
CA ALA A 499 -9.56 -5.45 10.89
C ALA A 499 -10.13 -5.63 12.31
N ASP A 500 -9.28 -5.71 13.33
CA ASP A 500 -9.73 -5.76 14.72
C ASP A 500 -10.49 -4.49 15.11
N ALA A 501 -10.03 -3.31 14.67
CA ALA A 501 -10.76 -2.05 14.87
C ALA A 501 -12.15 -2.02 14.20
N ILE A 502 -12.28 -2.57 12.98
CA ILE A 502 -13.57 -2.73 12.28
C ILE A 502 -14.50 -3.64 13.09
N LEU A 503 -13.98 -4.80 13.52
CA LEU A 503 -14.76 -5.77 14.30
C LEU A 503 -15.20 -5.20 15.64
N ASP A 504 -14.36 -4.43 16.32
CA ASP A 504 -14.68 -3.77 17.59
C ASP A 504 -15.80 -2.73 17.41
N ASP A 505 -15.73 -1.91 16.37
CA ASP A 505 -16.77 -0.91 16.07
C ASP A 505 -18.10 -1.59 15.71
N TRP A 506 -18.06 -2.65 14.90
CA TRP A 506 -19.24 -3.43 14.52
C TRP A 506 -19.87 -4.14 15.74
N ARG A 507 -19.08 -4.80 16.59
CA ARG A 507 -19.57 -5.47 17.80
C ARG A 507 -20.17 -4.48 18.79
N ALA A 508 -19.60 -3.27 18.87
CA ALA A 508 -20.13 -2.17 19.66
C ALA A 508 -21.33 -1.46 19.01
N GLN A 509 -21.72 -1.84 17.79
CA GLN A 509 -22.80 -1.23 17.01
C GLN A 509 -22.63 0.29 16.91
N ARG A 510 -21.39 0.74 16.65
CA ARG A 510 -21.12 2.16 16.42
C ARG A 510 -21.81 2.65 15.15
N PRO A 511 -22.13 3.96 15.06
CA PRO A 511 -22.70 4.52 13.84
C PRO A 511 -21.82 4.25 12.62
N THR A 512 -22.47 4.14 11.46
CA THR A 512 -21.83 4.00 10.15
C THR A 512 -22.28 5.14 9.23
N LEU A 513 -21.55 5.38 8.13
CA LEU A 513 -21.94 6.40 7.12
C LEU A 513 -23.36 6.15 6.58
N SER A 514 -23.77 4.90 6.43
CA SER A 514 -25.17 4.55 6.18
C SER A 514 -25.93 4.54 7.51
N SER A 515 -26.80 5.53 7.71
CA SER A 515 -27.66 5.65 8.90
C SER A 515 -28.72 4.54 8.99
N SER A 516 -28.87 3.74 7.94
CA SER A 516 -29.84 2.67 7.78
C SER A 516 -29.14 1.31 7.66
N SER A 517 -28.18 1.02 8.54
CA SER A 517 -27.45 -0.26 8.55
C SER A 517 -28.36 -1.48 8.69
N SER A 518 -29.56 -1.30 9.23
CA SER A 518 -30.63 -2.32 9.33
C SER A 518 -31.40 -2.59 8.03
N SER A 519 -31.20 -1.80 6.96
CA SER A 519 -31.90 -1.98 5.66
C SER A 519 -30.99 -2.46 4.52
N ILE A 520 -29.71 -2.74 4.79
CA ILE A 520 -28.78 -3.22 3.75
C ILE A 520 -29.10 -4.69 3.46
N SER A 521 -29.54 -4.97 2.24
CA SER A 521 -29.88 -6.34 1.82
C SER A 521 -28.61 -7.18 1.64
N PRO A 522 -28.61 -8.45 2.09
CA PRO A 522 -27.54 -9.40 1.76
C PRO A 522 -27.28 -9.47 0.25
N GLY A 523 -26.02 -9.58 -0.16
CA GLY A 523 -25.61 -9.68 -1.56
C GLY A 523 -25.78 -8.41 -2.41
N SER A 524 -26.48 -7.38 -1.92
CA SER A 524 -26.70 -6.12 -2.64
C SER A 524 -25.38 -5.47 -3.07
N VAL A 525 -25.35 -4.98 -4.31
CA VAL A 525 -24.23 -4.24 -4.89
C VAL A 525 -24.80 -3.15 -5.79
N PRO A 526 -24.01 -2.12 -6.12
CA PRO A 526 -24.44 -1.08 -7.05
C PRO A 526 -24.93 -1.65 -8.39
N GLU A 527 -26.08 -1.18 -8.88
CA GLU A 527 -26.69 -1.66 -10.13
C GLU A 527 -25.78 -1.42 -11.35
N SER A 528 -24.96 -0.36 -11.33
CA SER A 528 -24.03 -0.06 -12.42
C SER A 528 -23.01 -1.16 -12.70
N LEU A 529 -22.74 -2.03 -11.73
CA LEU A 529 -21.87 -3.19 -11.93
C LEU A 529 -22.51 -4.24 -12.85
N ALA A 530 -23.82 -4.42 -12.76
CA ALA A 530 -24.55 -5.35 -13.62
C ALA A 530 -24.80 -4.76 -15.02
N SER A 531 -24.98 -3.44 -15.11
CA SER A 531 -25.18 -2.71 -16.37
C SER A 531 -23.88 -2.13 -16.94
N SER A 532 -22.71 -2.60 -16.50
CA SER A 532 -21.43 -2.05 -16.94
C SER A 532 -21.20 -2.30 -18.42
N SER A 533 -20.72 -1.28 -19.14
CA SER A 533 -20.29 -1.42 -20.54
C SER A 533 -18.91 -2.05 -20.68
N THR A 534 -18.16 -2.19 -19.58
CA THR A 534 -16.86 -2.86 -19.56
C THR A 534 -16.94 -4.15 -18.74
N PRO A 535 -16.19 -5.20 -19.09
CA PRO A 535 -16.25 -6.46 -18.34
C PRO A 535 -15.74 -6.28 -16.90
N ILE A 536 -16.56 -6.69 -15.93
CA ILE A 536 -16.13 -6.84 -14.54
C ILE A 536 -15.45 -8.20 -14.40
N VAL A 537 -14.27 -8.21 -13.80
CA VAL A 537 -13.48 -9.45 -13.60
C VAL A 537 -13.74 -9.99 -12.21
N ASP A 538 -14.50 -11.08 -12.12
CA ASP A 538 -14.62 -11.83 -10.88
C ASP A 538 -13.39 -12.72 -10.62
N TRP A 539 -13.38 -13.45 -9.48
CA TRP A 539 -12.25 -14.29 -9.12
C TRP A 539 -12.01 -15.43 -10.13
N ALA A 540 -13.08 -15.96 -10.74
CA ALA A 540 -12.98 -16.97 -11.78
C ALA A 540 -12.35 -16.41 -13.06
N GLY A 541 -12.72 -15.18 -13.45
CA GLY A 541 -12.09 -14.43 -14.53
C GLY A 541 -10.61 -14.21 -14.30
N TRP A 542 -10.22 -13.76 -13.11
CA TRP A 542 -8.82 -13.66 -12.72
C TRP A 542 -8.09 -15.01 -12.84
N THR A 543 -8.71 -16.10 -12.37
CA THR A 543 -8.08 -17.43 -12.41
C THR A 543 -7.80 -17.89 -13.85
N ARG A 544 -8.75 -17.68 -14.79
CA ARG A 544 -8.53 -17.97 -16.21
C ARG A 544 -7.35 -17.19 -16.79
N LEU A 545 -7.22 -15.93 -16.40
CA LEU A 545 -6.09 -15.10 -16.81
C LEU A 545 -4.77 -15.58 -16.21
N ASP A 546 -4.74 -15.91 -14.92
CA ASP A 546 -3.54 -16.46 -14.26
C ASP A 546 -3.08 -17.76 -14.95
N ASP A 547 -4.02 -18.63 -15.30
CA ASP A 547 -3.75 -19.87 -16.04
C ASP A 547 -3.17 -19.60 -17.43
N GLU A 548 -3.71 -18.62 -18.16
CA GLU A 548 -3.21 -18.24 -19.48
C GLU A 548 -1.79 -17.65 -19.40
N GLU A 549 -1.50 -16.79 -18.42
CA GLU A 549 -0.17 -16.24 -18.21
C GLU A 549 0.85 -17.34 -17.85
N ARG A 550 0.46 -18.29 -16.98
CA ARG A 550 1.30 -19.45 -16.64
C ARG A 550 1.52 -20.36 -17.84
N ARG A 551 0.49 -20.59 -18.66
CA ARG A 551 0.60 -21.39 -19.89
C ARG A 551 1.59 -20.76 -20.87
N ARG A 552 1.51 -19.44 -21.11
CA ARG A 552 2.47 -18.69 -21.93
C ARG A 552 3.89 -18.76 -21.35
N GLY A 553 4.02 -18.57 -20.04
CA GLY A 553 5.30 -18.68 -19.34
C GLY A 553 5.93 -20.06 -19.51
N LYS A 554 5.16 -21.13 -19.33
CA LYS A 554 5.62 -22.52 -19.50
C LYS A 554 6.18 -22.77 -20.90
N ALA A 555 5.56 -22.22 -21.94
CA ALA A 555 6.06 -22.33 -23.32
C ALA A 555 7.43 -21.63 -23.52
N LEU A 556 7.74 -20.64 -22.68
CA LEU A 556 8.99 -19.88 -22.69
C LEU A 556 10.00 -20.35 -21.62
N GLY A 557 9.67 -21.37 -20.83
CA GLY A 557 10.50 -21.81 -19.69
C GLY A 557 10.48 -20.87 -18.48
N LYS A 558 9.46 -20.01 -18.37
CA LYS A 558 9.29 -18.98 -17.33
C LYS A 558 8.22 -19.39 -16.32
N LEU A 559 8.21 -18.71 -15.18
CA LEU A 559 7.13 -18.86 -14.17
C LEU A 559 5.76 -18.45 -14.71
N ARG A 560 5.71 -17.34 -15.46
CA ARG A 560 4.54 -16.79 -16.15
C ARG A 560 5.00 -15.78 -17.19
N GLU A 561 4.18 -15.52 -18.20
CA GLU A 561 4.34 -14.39 -19.12
C GLU A 561 3.11 -13.48 -18.98
N LYS A 562 3.32 -12.30 -18.41
CA LYS A 562 2.23 -11.38 -18.07
C LYS A 562 1.61 -10.79 -19.32
N VAL A 563 0.29 -10.69 -19.36
CA VAL A 563 -0.41 -9.88 -20.37
C VAL A 563 -0.23 -8.40 -19.99
N LEU A 564 0.09 -7.54 -20.95
CA LEU A 564 0.57 -6.17 -20.67
C LEU A 564 -0.46 -5.05 -20.90
N CYS A 565 -1.58 -5.34 -21.57
CA CYS A 565 -2.56 -4.33 -21.95
C CYS A 565 -3.96 -4.69 -21.47
N GLU A 566 -4.69 -3.68 -20.98
CA GLU A 566 -6.03 -3.84 -20.42
C GLU A 566 -7.06 -4.40 -21.41
N SER A 567 -7.00 -3.97 -22.66
CA SER A 567 -7.90 -4.44 -23.72
C SER A 567 -7.79 -5.94 -24.00
N VAL A 568 -6.66 -6.56 -23.68
CA VAL A 568 -6.46 -8.01 -23.83
C VAL A 568 -7.06 -8.79 -22.64
N PHE A 569 -7.24 -8.14 -21.49
CA PHE A 569 -7.88 -8.77 -20.32
C PHE A 569 -9.41 -8.83 -20.45
N ALA A 570 -10.01 -7.99 -21.30
CA ALA A 570 -11.46 -7.94 -21.51
C ALA A 570 -12.01 -9.01 -22.47
N SER A 571 -11.15 -9.67 -23.24
CA SER A 571 -11.51 -10.66 -24.27
C SER A 571 -11.33 -12.13 -23.86
N HIS A 572 -10.89 -12.39 -22.62
CA HIS A 572 -10.63 -13.72 -22.04
C HIS A 572 -11.29 -13.83 -20.65
#